data_AF-A0A7L2ISK3-F1
#
_entry.id   AF-A0A7L2ISK3-F1
#
_cell.length_a   1.000
_cell.length_b   1.000
_cell.length_c   1.000
_cell.angle_alpha   90.00
_cell.angle_beta   90.00
_cell.angle_gamma   90.00
#
_symmetry.space_group_name_H-M   'P 1'
#
loop_
_entity.id
_entity.type
_entity.pdbx_description
1 polymer ?
#
loop_
_entity_poly.entity_id
_entity_poly.type
_entity_poly.pdbx_seq_one_letter_code
_entity_poly.pdbx_strand_id
1 'polypeptide(L)' 'QVGPMPWLGPQTAETIQGLCQRGQRNLLLVPIAFTSDHIETLYELDIEYAKVLAPQCGVENIRRAQSLNGNPLFAKVPA' A
#
# COMPACT_ATOMS: atom_id res chain seq x y z
N GLN A 1 -7.86 -10.26 -1.55
CA GLN A 1 -7.64 -11.40 -2.47
C GLN A 1 -8.88 -11.62 -3.32
N VAL A 2 -8.70 -11.96 -4.59
CA VAL A 2 -9.82 -12.35 -5.47
C VAL A 2 -9.69 -13.84 -5.81
N GLY A 3 -10.67 -14.63 -5.39
CA GLY A 3 -10.72 -16.07 -5.62
C GLY A 3 -9.88 -16.92 -4.66
N PRO A 4 -10.07 -18.26 -4.69
CA PRO A 4 -9.53 -19.20 -3.69
C PRO A 4 -8.15 -19.78 -4.03
N MET A 5 -7.62 -19.51 -5.22
CA MET A 5 -6.33 -20.06 -5.65
C MET A 5 -5.18 -19.39 -4.90
N PRO A 6 -4.03 -20.06 -4.69
CA PRO A 6 -2.86 -19.42 -4.07
C PRO A 6 -2.31 -18.28 -4.94
N TRP A 7 -2.14 -17.10 -4.34
CA TRP A 7 -1.50 -15.93 -4.95
C TRP A 7 -0.06 -15.79 -4.45
N LEU A 8 0.78 -15.08 -5.21
CA LEU A 8 2.13 -14.73 -4.77
C LEU A 8 2.06 -13.85 -3.51
N GLY A 9 2.74 -14.29 -2.46
CA GLY A 9 2.86 -13.55 -1.20
C GLY A 9 4.22 -12.86 -1.01
N PRO A 10 4.43 -12.20 0.14
CA PRO A 10 3.46 -12.04 1.24
C PRO A 10 2.32 -11.07 0.88
N GLN A 11 1.15 -11.24 1.51
CA GLN A 11 0.06 -10.28 1.31
C GLN A 11 0.34 -8.97 2.07
N THR A 12 -0.06 -7.84 1.50
CA THR A 12 0.17 -6.51 2.09
C THR A 12 -0.46 -6.39 3.48
N ALA A 13 -1.72 -6.82 3.65
CA ALA A 13 -2.43 -6.77 4.93
C ALA A 13 -1.73 -7.62 6.02
N GLU A 14 -1.34 -8.85 5.70
CA GLU A 14 -0.61 -9.74 6.60
C GLU A 14 0.76 -9.15 6.97
N THR A 15 1.41 -8.49 6.02
CA THR A 15 2.70 -7.82 6.24
C THR A 15 2.56 -6.64 7.20
N ILE A 16 1.52 -5.81 7.05
CA ILE A 16 1.22 -4.69 7.97
C ILE A 16 1.01 -5.22 9.39
N GLN A 17 0.17 -6.24 9.56
CA GLN A 17 -0.09 -6.89 10.85
C GLN A 17 1.20 -7.46 11.46
N GLY A 18 1.97 -8.22 10.68
CA GLY A 18 3.20 -8.84 11.14
C GLY A 18 4.29 -7.83 11.51
N LEU A 19 4.40 -6.72 10.79
CA LEU A 19 5.32 -5.64 11.13
C LEU A 19 4.93 -4.98 12.46
N CYS A 20 3.65 -4.72 12.66
CA CYS A 20 3.10 -4.20 13.91
C CYS A 20 3.39 -5.12 15.10
N GLN A 21 3.19 -6.43 14.95
CA GLN A 21 3.51 -7.42 15.99
C GLN A 21 4.99 -7.41 16.37
N ARG A 22 5.87 -7.04 15.43
CA ARG A 22 7.33 -6.88 15.65
C ARG A 22 7.73 -5.49 16.14
N GLY A 23 6.77 -4.67 16.55
CA GLY A 23 7.01 -3.33 17.11
C GLY A 23 7.24 -2.23 16.06
N GLN A 24 7.06 -2.51 14.76
CA GLN A 24 7.17 -1.49 13.72
C GLN A 24 5.85 -0.73 13.59
N ARG A 25 5.85 0.55 13.96
CA ARG A 25 4.63 1.39 14.10
C ARG A 25 4.52 2.50 13.05
N ASN A 26 5.55 2.68 12.25
CA ASN A 26 5.66 3.76 11.27
C ASN A 26 5.89 3.14 9.88
N LEU A 27 4.89 3.22 9.00
CA LEU A 27 4.85 2.50 7.73
C LEU A 27 4.67 3.46 6.55
N LEU A 28 5.36 3.18 5.45
CA LEU A 28 5.18 3.87 4.16
C LEU A 28 4.86 2.83 3.09
N LEU A 29 3.65 2.92 2.53
CA LEU A 29 3.21 2.11 1.39
C LEU A 29 3.67 2.76 0.09
N VAL A 30 4.27 1.98 -0.82
CA VAL A 30 4.75 2.47 -2.12
C VAL A 30 4.10 1.66 -3.24
N PRO A 31 3.20 2.25 -4.03
CA PRO A 31 2.56 1.57 -5.16
C PRO A 31 3.54 1.48 -6.33
N ILE A 32 4.37 0.44 -6.36
CA ILE A 32 5.51 0.34 -7.28
C ILE A 32 5.14 -0.22 -8.68
N ALA A 33 4.08 -1.01 -8.78
CA ALA A 33 3.75 -1.76 -10.00
C ALA A 33 2.86 -1.00 -10.99
N PHE A 34 2.26 0.12 -10.56
CA PHE A 34 1.37 0.93 -11.39
C PHE A 34 1.69 2.40 -11.19
N THR A 35 1.62 3.17 -12.27
CA THR A 35 2.09 4.57 -12.28
C THR A 35 0.99 5.57 -11.90
N SER A 36 -0.27 5.16 -11.99
CA SER A 36 -1.44 6.03 -11.77
C SER A 36 -2.28 5.52 -10.63
N ASP A 37 -3.03 6.42 -9.99
CA ASP A 37 -4.02 6.01 -9.00
C ASP A 37 -5.16 5.19 -9.63
N HIS A 38 -5.59 4.15 -8.91
CA HIS A 38 -6.63 3.19 -9.29
C HIS A 38 -7.22 2.57 -8.01
N ILE A 39 -8.13 1.59 -8.14
CA ILE A 39 -8.89 1.06 -7.00
C ILE A 39 -7.97 0.50 -5.91
N GLU A 40 -6.90 -0.20 -6.26
CA GLU A 40 -5.94 -0.75 -5.32
C GLU A 40 -5.20 0.35 -4.54
N THR A 41 -4.93 1.53 -5.13
CA THR A 41 -4.28 2.62 -4.37
C THR A 41 -5.26 3.44 -3.53
N LEU A 42 -6.35 3.91 -4.14
CA LEU A 42 -7.29 4.85 -3.51
C LEU A 42 -8.23 4.16 -2.52
N TYR A 43 -8.51 2.88 -2.72
CA TYR A 43 -9.42 2.12 -1.87
C TYR A 43 -8.66 1.13 -0.99
N GLU A 44 -7.95 0.16 -1.59
CA GLU A 44 -7.31 -0.89 -0.81
C GLU A 44 -6.19 -0.32 0.10
N LEU A 45 -5.21 0.42 -0.45
CA LEU A 45 -4.14 0.99 0.38
C LEU A 45 -4.63 2.12 1.31
N ASP A 46 -5.37 3.10 0.79
CA ASP A 46 -5.72 4.32 1.52
C ASP A 46 -6.92 4.17 2.48
N ILE A 47 -7.83 3.24 2.23
CA ILE A 47 -9.02 3.04 3.06
C ILE A 47 -8.90 1.73 3.82
N GLU A 48 -8.86 0.59 3.13
CA GLU A 48 -8.86 -0.71 3.81
C GLU A 48 -7.63 -0.87 4.70
N TYR A 49 -6.44 -0.54 4.19
CA TYR A 49 -5.22 -0.72 4.95
C TYR A 49 -4.92 0.45 5.87
N ALA A 50 -4.88 1.68 5.35
CA ALA A 50 -4.45 2.83 6.14
C ALA A 50 -5.51 3.31 7.14
N LYS A 51 -6.80 3.28 6.81
CA LYS A 51 -7.86 3.80 7.70
C LYS A 51 -8.54 2.73 8.54
N VAL A 52 -8.64 1.49 8.04
CA VAL A 52 -9.36 0.41 8.73
C VAL A 52 -8.40 -0.55 9.43
N LEU A 53 -7.46 -1.17 8.72
CA LEU A 53 -6.57 -2.19 9.29
C LEU A 53 -5.51 -1.60 10.23
N ALA A 54 -4.84 -0.52 9.82
CA ALA A 54 -3.70 0.05 10.54
C ALA A 54 -4.05 0.43 12.01
N PRO A 55 -5.18 1.10 12.31
CA PRO A 55 -5.59 1.35 13.70
C PRO A 55 -5.80 0.07 14.53
N GLN A 56 -6.34 -0.99 13.91
CA GLN A 56 -6.58 -2.28 14.60
C GLN A 56 -5.26 -2.99 14.96
N CYS A 57 -4.20 -2.72 14.22
CA CYS A 57 -2.88 -3.31 14.42
C CYS A 57 -1.99 -2.48 15.37
N GLY A 58 -2.46 -1.30 15.78
CA GLY A 58 -1.68 -0.34 16.56
C GLY A 58 -0.58 0.31 15.73
N VAL A 59 -0.83 0.66 14.47
CA VAL A 59 0.07 1.52 13.69
C VAL A 59 -0.06 2.96 14.20
N GLU A 60 1.05 3.65 14.41
CA GLU A 60 1.06 5.07 14.81
C GLU A 60 1.01 5.99 13.61
N ASN A 61 1.81 5.70 12.58
CA ASN A 61 1.83 6.45 11.33
C ASN A 61 1.82 5.50 10.15
N ILE A 62 0.88 5.69 9.24
CA ILE A 62 0.87 5.06 7.92
C ILE A 62 0.63 6.11 6.85
N ARG A 63 1.45 6.09 5.81
CA ARG A 63 1.25 6.93 4.62
C ARG A 63 1.42 6.10 3.38
N ARG A 64 0.87 6.59 2.27
CA ARG A 64 1.15 6.07 0.94
C ARG A 64 1.93 7.13 0.15
N ALA A 65 2.95 6.72 -0.57
CA ALA A 65 3.59 7.57 -1.57
C ALA A 65 2.60 7.88 -2.69
N GLN A 66 2.58 9.13 -3.16
CA GLN A 66 1.72 9.49 -4.30
C GLN A 66 2.11 8.64 -5.51
N SER A 67 1.11 8.13 -6.23
CA SER A 67 1.34 7.55 -7.56
C SER A 67 1.98 8.59 -8.47
N LEU A 68 2.76 8.16 -9.46
CA LEU A 68 3.49 9.08 -10.34
C LEU A 68 2.55 10.05 -11.06
N ASN A 69 1.36 9.60 -11.46
CA ASN A 69 0.29 10.42 -12.05
C ASN A 69 0.86 11.41 -13.09
N GLY A 70 0.51 12.70 -12.96
CA GLY A 70 0.97 13.77 -13.85
C GLY A 70 2.32 14.38 -13.47
N ASN A 71 3.20 13.69 -12.76
CA ASN A 71 4.51 14.23 -12.39
C ASN A 71 5.31 14.61 -13.66
N PRO A 72 5.73 15.89 -13.84
CA PRO A 72 6.45 16.32 -15.04
C PRO A 72 7.79 15.62 -15.27
N LEU A 73 8.41 15.11 -14.20
CA LEU A 73 9.63 14.30 -14.33
C LEU A 73 9.33 12.93 -14.92
N PHE A 74 8.18 12.35 -14.58
CA PHE A 74 7.76 11.07 -15.15
C PHE A 74 7.49 11.19 -16.65
N ALA A 75 6.93 12.31 -17.11
CA ALA A 75 6.73 12.59 -18.54
C ALA A 75 8.05 12.72 -19.34
N LYS A 76 9.21 12.87 -18.66
CA LYS A 76 10.54 12.91 -19.28
C LYS A 76 11.22 11.54 -19.30
N VAL A 77 10.65 10.54 -18.63
CA VAL A 77 11.20 9.18 -18.65
C VAL A 77 11.00 8.63 -20.06
N PRO A 78 12.05 8.12 -20.71
CA PRO A 78 11.91 7.47 -22.01
C PRO A 78 10.93 6.31 -21.93
N ALA A 79 10.09 6.18 -22.95
CA ALA A 79 9.20 5.03 -23.12
C ALA A 79 9.98 3.73 -23.31
#